data_AF-A0A1V4K7T1-F1
#
_entry.id   AF-A0A1V4K7T1-F1
#
_cell.length_a   1.000
_cell.length_b   1.000
_cell.length_c   1.000
_cell.angle_alpha   90.00
_cell.angle_beta   90.00
_cell.angle_gamma   90.00
#
_symmetry.space_group_name_H-M   'P 1'
#
loop_
_entity.id
_entity.type
_entity.pdbx_description
1 polymer ?
#
loop_
_entity_poly.entity_id
_entity_poly.type
_entity_poly.pdbx_seq_one_letter_code
_entity_poly.pdbx_strand_id
1 'polypeptide(L)'
;MAVLSENNACSLLATTFNLNTALFKGLVPTIALSYLPACLVVLNLVATSPPAVSLNADRCILQITGCVDVFAVLPNSTTQYIFTGNLTASTRANLTITKQKLIISLLLKRLQFSLLRSTLGFSDQISLVENFLSYALRSAVIPVINDKLGKGFPLPNLADTTLTGPVIKMNQGHLVISTDVHYKHEKGGDEDLHSCS
;
A
#
# COMPACT_ATOMS: atom_id res chain seq x y z
N MET A 1 -8.45 -4.64 -5.30
CA MET A 1 -9.17 -4.59 -4.01
C MET A 1 -8.51 -5.44 -2.92
N ALA A 2 -7.98 -6.63 -3.23
CA ALA A 2 -7.38 -7.54 -2.22
C ALA A 2 -6.08 -7.05 -1.52
N VAL A 3 -5.41 -6.01 -2.03
CA VAL A 3 -4.12 -5.56 -1.45
C VAL A 3 -4.31 -4.81 -0.11
N LEU A 4 -5.47 -4.20 0.12
CA LEU A 4 -5.72 -3.30 1.27
C LEU A 4 -6.75 -3.82 2.27
N SER A 5 -7.38 -4.98 2.03
CA SER A 5 -8.40 -5.55 2.94
C SER A 5 -7.91 -6.78 3.73
N GLU A 6 -6.63 -7.12 3.64
CA GLU A 6 -6.10 -8.26 4.38
C GLU A 6 -5.71 -7.84 5.80
N ASN A 7 -6.17 -8.60 6.79
CA ASN A 7 -5.77 -8.59 8.21
C ASN A 7 -4.23 -8.65 8.46
N ASN A 8 -3.45 -8.74 7.39
CA ASN A 8 -1.99 -8.78 7.36
C ASN A 8 -1.34 -7.44 7.75
N ALA A 9 -1.97 -6.30 7.45
CA ALA A 9 -1.41 -5.01 7.83
C ALA A 9 -1.41 -4.82 9.36
N CYS A 10 -2.46 -5.27 10.04
CA CYS A 10 -2.64 -5.12 11.49
C CYS A 10 -1.64 -5.97 12.29
N SER A 11 -1.49 -7.24 11.93
CA SER A 11 -0.51 -8.15 12.55
C SER A 11 0.93 -7.71 12.29
N LEU A 12 1.22 -7.17 11.10
CA LEU A 12 2.52 -6.63 10.76
C LEU A 12 2.88 -5.40 11.60
N LEU A 13 1.92 -4.48 11.82
CA LEU A 13 2.16 -3.30 12.63
C LEU A 13 2.37 -3.64 14.11
N ALA A 14 1.58 -4.57 14.64
CA ALA A 14 1.70 -5.03 16.02
C ALA A 14 3.10 -5.59 16.32
N THR A 15 3.61 -6.43 15.43
CA THR A 15 4.94 -7.05 15.56
C THR A 15 6.09 -6.08 15.28
N THR A 16 5.98 -5.24 14.26
CA THR A 16 7.06 -4.31 13.87
C THR A 16 7.33 -3.24 14.95
N PHE A 17 6.27 -2.77 15.63
CA PHE A 17 6.37 -1.65 16.56
C PHE A 17 6.18 -2.02 18.03
N ASN A 18 6.03 -3.31 18.36
CA ASN A 18 5.74 -3.78 19.72
C ASN A 18 4.62 -2.96 20.39
N LEU A 19 3.49 -2.87 19.70
CA LEU A 19 2.41 -1.95 20.07
C LEU A 19 1.88 -2.25 21.48
N ASN A 20 2.05 -1.30 22.38
CA ASN A 20 1.54 -1.35 23.75
C ASN A 20 1.17 0.05 24.25
N THR A 21 0.40 0.12 25.34
CA THR A 21 -0.07 1.39 25.91
C THR A 21 1.05 2.25 26.48
N ALA A 22 2.24 1.71 26.76
CA ALA A 22 3.39 2.51 27.18
C ALA A 22 3.95 3.39 26.04
N LEU A 23 3.83 2.96 24.77
CA LEU A 23 4.16 3.82 23.61
C LEU A 23 3.32 5.09 23.58
N PHE A 24 2.07 5.02 24.08
CA PHE A 24 1.20 6.17 24.16
C PHE A 24 1.69 7.22 25.16
N LYS A 25 2.65 6.91 26.04
CA LYS A 25 3.21 7.92 26.96
C LYS A 25 3.80 9.12 26.21
N GLY A 26 4.38 8.89 25.03
CA GLY A 26 4.93 9.96 24.17
C GLY A 26 3.95 10.48 23.12
N LEU A 27 2.84 9.77 22.88
CA LEU A 27 1.84 10.15 21.86
C LEU A 27 0.62 10.79 22.50
N VAL A 28 -0.03 10.07 23.41
CA VAL A 28 -1.25 10.45 24.12
C VAL A 28 -1.13 10.01 25.59
N PRO A 29 -0.55 10.84 26.47
CA PRO A 29 -0.24 10.44 27.84
C PRO A 29 -1.45 9.97 28.65
N THR A 30 -2.64 10.55 28.40
CA THR A 30 -3.90 10.17 29.06
C THR A 30 -4.27 8.70 28.82
N ILE A 31 -4.02 8.18 27.61
CA ILE A 31 -4.21 6.77 27.30
C ILE A 31 -3.21 5.94 28.11
N ALA A 32 -1.92 6.27 28.10
CA ALA A 32 -0.91 5.48 28.80
C ALA A 32 -1.18 5.36 30.31
N LEU A 33 -1.64 6.44 30.94
CA LEU A 33 -1.95 6.47 32.38
C LEU A 33 -3.19 5.66 32.75
N SER A 34 -4.13 5.48 31.81
CA SER A 34 -5.39 4.76 32.05
C SER A 34 -5.24 3.24 31.95
N TYR A 35 -4.14 2.75 31.37
CA TYR A 35 -3.85 1.33 31.18
C TYR A 35 -2.56 0.95 31.90
N LEU A 36 -2.66 0.82 33.22
CA LEU A 36 -1.58 0.36 34.10
C LEU A 36 -1.97 -0.98 34.78
N PRO A 37 -1.16 -2.04 34.63
CA PRO A 37 0.09 -2.12 33.87
C PRO A 37 -0.12 -2.01 32.34
N ALA A 38 0.96 -1.76 31.61
CA ALA A 38 0.89 -1.55 30.17
C ALA A 38 0.26 -2.75 29.45
N CYS A 39 -0.71 -2.48 28.58
CA CYS A 39 -1.48 -3.47 27.83
C CYS A 39 -0.99 -3.52 26.38
N LEU A 40 -1.11 -4.68 25.72
CA LEU A 40 -0.86 -4.77 24.28
C LEU A 40 -1.90 -3.95 23.51
N VAL A 41 -1.51 -3.41 22.35
CA VAL A 41 -2.39 -2.59 21.51
C VAL A 41 -2.57 -3.25 20.16
N VAL A 42 -3.82 -3.33 19.72
CA VAL A 42 -4.21 -3.78 18.38
C VAL A 42 -4.68 -2.57 17.58
N LEU A 43 -4.08 -2.39 16.40
CA LEU A 43 -4.49 -1.42 15.41
C LEU A 43 -5.19 -2.15 14.27
N ASN A 44 -6.48 -1.88 14.06
CA ASN A 44 -7.22 -2.36 12.90
C ASN A 44 -7.24 -1.27 11.81
N LEU A 45 -6.64 -1.53 10.65
CA LEU A 45 -6.59 -0.60 9.53
C LEU A 45 -7.46 -1.14 8.41
N VAL A 46 -8.44 -0.34 7.98
CA VAL A 46 -9.40 -0.75 6.96
C VAL A 46 -9.51 0.32 5.89
N ALA A 47 -9.37 -0.07 4.62
CA ALA A 47 -9.70 0.79 3.50
C ALA A 47 -11.22 0.91 3.38
N THR A 48 -11.75 2.13 3.36
CA THR A 48 -13.19 2.41 3.37
C THR A 48 -13.77 2.56 1.96
N SER A 49 -12.90 2.68 0.94
CA SER A 49 -13.28 2.75 -0.46
C SER A 49 -12.11 2.31 -1.36
N PRO A 50 -12.36 2.02 -2.65
CA PRO A 50 -11.30 1.82 -3.62
C PRO A 50 -10.37 3.04 -3.72
N PRO A 51 -9.04 2.85 -3.83
CA PRO A 51 -8.11 3.96 -3.99
C PRO A 51 -8.44 4.80 -5.24
N ALA A 52 -8.51 6.12 -5.07
CA ALA A 52 -8.69 7.03 -6.17
C ALA A 52 -7.36 7.25 -6.89
N VAL A 53 -7.34 7.03 -8.20
CA VAL A 53 -6.18 7.26 -9.06
C VAL A 53 -6.37 8.58 -9.79
N SER A 54 -5.38 9.46 -9.70
CA SER A 54 -5.32 10.67 -10.52
C SER A 54 -4.03 10.69 -11.34
N LEU A 55 -4.21 10.87 -12.64
CA LEU A 55 -3.13 11.03 -13.61
C LEU A 55 -3.09 12.50 -14.01
N ASN A 56 -2.00 13.15 -13.67
CA ASN A 56 -1.68 14.52 -14.04
C ASN A 56 -0.42 14.49 -14.91
N ALA A 57 -0.10 15.60 -15.59
CA ALA A 57 1.16 15.73 -16.32
C ALA A 57 2.34 15.29 -15.43
N ASP A 58 2.98 14.19 -15.81
CA ASP A 58 4.14 13.55 -15.16
C ASP A 58 3.92 13.00 -13.74
N ARG A 59 2.68 12.91 -13.25
CA ARG A 59 2.39 12.42 -11.89
C ARG A 59 1.20 11.46 -11.87
N CYS A 60 1.45 10.26 -11.37
CA CYS A 60 0.40 9.34 -10.92
C CYS A 60 0.30 9.43 -9.39
N ILE A 61 -0.87 9.80 -8.90
CA ILE A 61 -1.18 9.91 -7.48
C ILE A 61 -2.25 8.89 -7.14
N LEU A 62 -1.99 8.07 -6.13
CA LEU A 62 -3.00 7.20 -5.52
C LEU A 62 -3.38 7.79 -4.17
N GLN A 63 -4.66 8.10 -4.00
CA GLN A 63 -5.25 8.51 -2.74
C GLN A 63 -6.01 7.34 -2.13
N ILE A 64 -5.63 6.96 -0.92
CA ILE A 64 -6.19 5.84 -0.18
C ILE A 64 -6.92 6.43 1.02
N THR A 65 -8.22 6.16 1.13
CA THR A 65 -9.03 6.53 2.28
C THR A 65 -9.38 5.30 3.10
N GLY A 66 -9.34 5.46 4.42
CA GLY A 66 -9.58 4.38 5.36
C GLY A 66 -9.92 4.88 6.74
N CYS A 67 -10.01 3.94 7.67
CA CYS A 67 -10.14 4.20 9.09
C CYS A 67 -9.15 3.34 9.87
N VAL A 68 -8.87 3.79 11.09
CA VAL A 68 -8.12 3.03 12.08
C VAL A 68 -8.97 2.88 13.34
N ASP A 69 -9.09 1.66 13.85
CA ASP A 69 -9.64 1.38 15.17
C ASP A 69 -8.53 0.88 16.08
N VAL A 70 -8.50 1.36 17.32
CA VAL A 70 -7.43 1.07 18.28
C VAL A 70 -8.03 0.47 19.54
N PHE A 71 -7.48 -0.66 19.95
CA PHE A 71 -7.93 -1.42 21.11
C PHE A 71 -6.76 -1.77 22.02
N ALA A 72 -6.99 -1.77 23.34
CA ALA A 72 -6.10 -2.39 24.32
C ALA A 72 -6.53 -3.84 24.55
N VAL A 73 -5.58 -4.76 24.62
CA VAL A 73 -5.81 -6.14 25.07
C VAL A 73 -5.46 -6.22 26.54
N LEU A 74 -6.48 -6.35 27.38
CA LEU A 74 -6.34 -6.43 28.83
C LEU A 74 -5.76 -7.80 29.26
N PRO A 75 -5.21 -7.94 30.49
CA PRO A 75 -4.63 -9.21 30.97
C PRO A 75 -5.61 -10.40 30.96
N ASN A 76 -6.91 -10.14 31.07
CA ASN A 76 -7.97 -11.14 30.95
C ASN A 76 -8.31 -11.50 29.49
N SER A 77 -7.48 -11.09 28.51
CA SER A 77 -7.66 -11.27 27.06
C SER A 77 -8.88 -10.57 26.44
N THR A 78 -9.57 -9.71 27.19
CA THR A 78 -10.64 -8.88 26.63
C THR A 78 -10.06 -7.67 25.89
N THR A 79 -10.69 -7.27 24.78
CA THR A 79 -10.33 -6.07 24.03
C THR A 79 -11.15 -4.88 24.50
N GLN A 80 -10.49 -3.80 24.89
CA GLN A 80 -11.13 -2.54 25.24
C GLN A 80 -10.85 -1.49 24.17
N TYR A 81 -11.90 -0.84 23.68
CA TYR A 81 -11.80 0.22 22.70
C TYR A 81 -11.09 1.47 23.27
N ILE A 82 -10.17 2.04 22.50
CA ILE A 82 -9.47 3.28 22.84
C ILE A 82 -9.97 4.43 21.97
N PHE A 83 -9.79 4.32 20.65
CA PHE A 83 -10.24 5.34 19.71
C PHE A 83 -10.40 4.82 18.29
N THR A 84 -11.05 5.62 17.46
CA THR A 84 -11.18 5.45 16.02
C THR A 84 -10.99 6.78 15.30
N GLY A 85 -10.44 6.73 14.10
CA GLY A 85 -10.31 7.91 13.26
C GLY A 85 -10.17 7.59 11.79
N ASN A 86 -10.41 8.60 10.97
CA ASN A 86 -10.26 8.49 9.52
C ASN A 86 -8.82 8.76 9.10
N LEU A 87 -8.43 8.12 8.01
CA LEU A 87 -7.12 8.24 7.38
C LEU A 87 -7.28 8.58 5.91
N THR A 88 -6.52 9.56 5.45
CA THR A 88 -6.32 9.83 4.02
C THR A 88 -4.84 9.82 3.72
N ALA A 89 -4.39 8.79 3.01
CA ALA A 89 -3.02 8.63 2.56
C ALA A 89 -2.89 9.07 1.09
N SER A 90 -2.03 10.04 0.83
CA SER A 90 -1.66 10.45 -0.53
C SER A 90 -0.30 9.86 -0.88
N THR A 91 -0.23 9.16 -2.00
CA THR A 91 0.97 8.48 -2.48
C THR A 91 1.34 8.96 -3.89
N ARG A 92 2.63 8.93 -4.21
CA ARG A 92 3.11 8.99 -5.59
C ARG A 92 3.33 7.56 -6.07
N ALA A 93 2.77 7.22 -7.22
CA ALA A 93 3.06 5.97 -7.90
C ALA A 93 4.13 6.21 -8.97
N ASN A 94 5.17 5.37 -8.96
CA ASN A 94 6.14 5.27 -10.03
C ASN A 94 5.79 4.03 -10.85
N LEU A 95 5.83 4.17 -12.17
CA LEU A 95 5.48 3.11 -13.11
C LEU A 95 6.68 2.80 -13.98
N THR A 96 6.91 1.52 -14.21
CA THR A 96 7.96 1.00 -15.09
C THR A 96 7.44 -0.18 -15.88
N ILE A 97 8.04 -0.48 -17.02
CA ILE A 97 7.69 -1.65 -17.82
C ILE A 97 8.88 -2.59 -17.87
N THR A 98 8.66 -3.83 -17.43
CA THR A 98 9.68 -4.87 -17.41
C THR A 98 9.04 -6.18 -17.86
N LYS A 99 9.64 -6.87 -18.83
CA LYS A 99 9.18 -8.19 -19.32
C LYS A 99 7.67 -8.21 -19.65
N GLN A 100 7.20 -7.25 -20.46
CA GLN A 100 5.77 -7.12 -20.86
C GLN A 100 4.81 -6.89 -19.67
N LYS A 101 5.30 -6.40 -18.52
CA LYS A 101 4.46 -6.09 -17.36
C LYS A 101 4.62 -4.64 -16.95
N LEU A 102 3.51 -4.01 -16.60
CA LEU A 102 3.48 -2.73 -15.91
C LEU A 102 3.73 -2.98 -14.42
N ILE A 103 4.89 -2.55 -13.95
CA ILE A 103 5.26 -2.60 -12.52
C ILE A 103 4.97 -1.24 -11.89
N ILE A 104 4.34 -1.28 -10.72
CA ILE A 104 3.96 -0.09 -9.96
C ILE A 104 4.67 -0.13 -8.60
N SER A 105 5.22 1.01 -8.18
CA SER A 105 5.72 1.20 -6.81
C SER A 105 5.14 2.48 -6.22
N LEU A 106 4.75 2.44 -4.95
CA LEU A 106 4.16 3.54 -4.22
C LEU A 106 5.15 4.15 -3.24
N LEU A 107 5.08 5.47 -3.12
CA LEU A 107 5.77 6.26 -2.13
C LEU A 107 4.75 7.10 -1.36
N LEU A 108 4.63 6.88 -0.04
CA LEU A 108 3.75 7.68 0.81
C LEU A 108 4.26 9.13 0.91
N LYS A 109 3.46 10.08 0.42
CA LYS A 109 3.78 11.50 0.48
C LYS A 109 3.23 12.13 1.75
N ARG A 110 1.94 11.95 2.00
CA ARG A 110 1.23 12.53 3.14
C ARG A 110 0.25 11.54 3.71
N LEU A 111 0.10 11.56 5.03
CA LEU A 111 -1.03 10.97 5.73
C LEU A 111 -1.78 12.13 6.40
N GLN A 112 -3.10 12.08 6.41
CA GLN A 112 -3.94 12.93 7.23
C GLN A 112 -4.76 12.04 8.14
N PHE A 113 -4.83 12.38 9.42
CA PHE A 113 -5.62 11.70 10.42
C PHE A 113 -6.65 12.65 11.03
N SER A 114 -7.88 12.19 11.17
CA SER A 114 -8.92 12.89 11.92
C SER A 114 -9.56 11.97 12.94
N LEU A 115 -9.58 12.43 14.20
CA LEU A 115 -10.18 11.69 15.29
C LEU A 115 -11.71 11.70 15.15
N LEU A 116 -12.33 10.52 15.16
CA LEU A 116 -13.79 10.38 15.11
C LEU A 116 -14.39 10.20 16.50
N ARG A 117 -13.82 9.28 17.28
CA ARG A 117 -14.30 8.97 18.64
C ARG A 117 -13.12 8.50 19.50
N SER A 118 -13.09 8.90 20.75
CA SER A 118 -12.10 8.46 21.74
C SER A 118 -12.78 8.29 23.09
N THR A 119 -12.33 7.31 23.88
CA THR A 119 -12.81 7.11 25.26
C THR A 119 -12.27 8.17 26.22
N LEU A 120 -11.05 8.63 25.99
CA LEU A 120 -10.33 9.54 26.90
C LEU A 120 -10.08 10.93 26.30
N GLY A 121 -10.31 11.10 24.99
CA GLY A 121 -10.03 12.34 24.26
C GLY A 121 -8.52 12.63 24.12
N PHE A 122 -8.10 13.18 22.98
CA PHE A 122 -6.70 13.59 22.75
C PHE A 122 -6.52 14.56 21.57
N SER A 123 -7.40 15.55 21.47
CA SER A 123 -7.41 16.47 20.32
C SER A 123 -6.09 17.22 20.14
N ASP A 124 -5.39 17.56 21.22
CA ASP A 124 -4.12 18.30 21.18
C ASP A 124 -2.95 17.43 20.68
N GLN A 125 -3.11 16.10 20.66
CA GLN A 125 -2.07 15.14 20.28
C GLN A 125 -2.31 14.47 18.92
N ILE A 126 -3.32 14.91 18.16
CA ILE A 126 -3.65 14.36 16.83
C ILE A 126 -2.41 14.32 15.92
N SER A 127 -1.59 15.38 15.92
CA SER A 127 -0.37 15.45 15.10
C SER A 127 0.68 14.39 15.47
N LEU A 128 0.80 14.02 16.75
CA LEU A 128 1.73 12.98 17.19
C LEU A 128 1.26 11.60 16.71
N VAL A 129 -0.05 11.34 16.81
CA VAL A 129 -0.66 10.11 16.30
C VAL A 129 -0.54 10.04 14.77
N GLU A 130 -0.77 11.13 14.05
CA GLU A 130 -0.60 11.21 12.60
C GLU A 130 0.85 10.90 12.18
N ASN A 131 1.83 11.48 12.88
CA ASN A 131 3.25 11.23 12.61
C ASN A 131 3.63 9.77 12.83
N PHE A 132 3.17 9.18 13.94
CA PHE A 132 3.39 7.77 14.21
C PHE A 132 2.77 6.88 13.13
N LEU A 133 1.51 7.11 12.77
CA LEU A 133 0.83 6.33 11.74
C LEU A 133 1.49 6.50 10.36
N SER A 134 1.95 7.71 10.03
CA SER A 134 2.68 7.99 8.79
C SER A 134 3.99 7.21 8.72
N TYR A 135 4.75 7.18 9.83
CA TYR A 135 5.97 6.39 9.94
C TYR A 135 5.70 4.88 9.87
N ALA A 136 4.66 4.41 10.56
CA ALA A 136 4.25 3.02 10.56
C ALA A 136 3.84 2.52 9.17
N LEU A 137 3.03 3.30 8.45
CA LEU A 137 2.63 3.00 7.08
C LEU A 137 3.84 2.97 6.14
N ARG A 138 4.75 3.95 6.24
CA ARG A 138 5.97 3.99 5.40
C ARG A 138 6.87 2.78 5.60
N SER A 139 7.02 2.33 6.84
CA SER A 139 8.04 1.34 7.20
C SER A 139 7.54 -0.10 7.08
N ALA A 140 6.25 -0.34 7.30
CA ALA A 140 5.70 -1.69 7.34
C ALA A 140 4.69 -1.96 6.20
N VAL A 141 3.75 -1.03 5.97
CA VAL A 141 2.62 -1.29 5.05
C VAL A 141 2.98 -1.03 3.59
N ILE A 142 3.62 0.10 3.28
CA ILE A 142 4.03 0.45 1.91
C ILE A 142 4.96 -0.60 1.28
N PRO A 143 5.97 -1.16 1.99
CA PRO A 143 6.80 -2.24 1.44
C PRO A 143 5.99 -3.48 1.03
N VAL A 144 5.03 -3.91 1.85
CA VAL A 144 4.16 -5.06 1.53
C VAL A 144 3.28 -4.79 0.31
N ILE A 145 2.74 -3.57 0.21
CA ILE A 145 1.99 -3.15 -0.98
C ILE A 145 2.89 -3.17 -2.22
N ASN A 146 4.12 -2.66 -2.10
CA ASN A 146 5.09 -2.62 -3.20
C ASN A 146 5.58 -4.00 -3.61
N ASP A 147 5.69 -4.96 -2.70
CA ASP A 147 6.00 -6.35 -3.04
C ASP A 147 4.89 -6.96 -3.92
N LYS A 148 3.63 -6.73 -3.56
CA LYS A 148 2.48 -7.18 -4.35
C LYS A 148 2.41 -6.50 -5.72
N LEU A 149 2.56 -5.17 -5.77
CA LEU A 149 2.55 -4.40 -7.02
C LEU A 149 3.80 -4.65 -7.88
N GLY A 150 4.90 -5.04 -7.25
CA GLY A 150 6.17 -5.42 -7.88
C GLY A 150 6.05 -6.63 -8.80
N LYS A 151 5.06 -7.51 -8.56
CA LYS A 151 4.74 -8.66 -9.43
C LYS A 151 4.28 -8.24 -10.84
N GLY A 152 3.79 -7.01 -10.95
CA GLY A 152 3.39 -6.34 -12.19
C GLY A 152 2.06 -6.82 -12.76
N PHE A 153 1.45 -5.97 -13.58
CA PHE A 153 0.25 -6.25 -14.35
C PHE A 153 0.65 -6.59 -15.79
N PRO A 154 0.18 -7.71 -16.38
CA PRO A 154 0.52 -8.04 -17.75
C PRO A 154 -0.04 -6.99 -18.72
N LEU A 155 0.79 -6.54 -19.66
CA LEU A 155 0.35 -5.74 -20.78
C LEU A 155 -0.27 -6.65 -21.86
N PRO A 156 -1.15 -6.12 -22.73
CA PRO A 156 -1.70 -6.88 -23.84
C PRO A 156 -0.60 -7.57 -24.64
N ASN A 157 -0.79 -8.86 -24.90
CA ASN A 157 0.12 -9.65 -25.71
C ASN A 157 -0.20 -9.40 -27.20
N LEU A 158 0.75 -8.81 -27.91
CA LEU A 158 0.73 -8.77 -29.37
C LEU A 158 1.46 -10.04 -29.82
N ALA A 159 0.88 -10.82 -30.73
CA ALA A 159 1.36 -12.17 -31.08
C ALA A 159 2.87 -12.21 -31.39
N ASP A 160 3.57 -13.13 -30.70
CA ASP A 160 5.02 -13.41 -30.82
C ASP A 160 5.93 -12.19 -30.74
N THR A 161 5.56 -11.23 -29.92
CA THR A 161 6.17 -9.91 -29.92
C THR A 161 6.75 -9.57 -28.54
N THR A 162 7.91 -8.93 -28.53
CA THR A 162 8.53 -8.39 -27.30
C THR A 162 8.72 -6.89 -27.39
N LEU A 163 8.34 -6.17 -26.33
CA LEU A 163 8.58 -4.73 -26.23
C LEU A 163 10.07 -4.42 -26.08
N THR A 164 10.54 -3.44 -26.85
CA THR A 164 11.91 -2.90 -26.79
C THR A 164 11.86 -1.41 -26.47
N GLY A 165 12.60 -0.99 -25.45
CA GLY A 165 12.67 0.41 -25.03
C GLY A 165 11.33 1.08 -24.67
N PRO A 166 10.45 0.45 -23.86
CA PRO A 166 9.16 1.04 -23.55
C PRO A 166 9.29 2.32 -22.72
N VAL A 167 8.62 3.38 -23.15
CA VAL A 167 8.54 4.68 -22.47
C VAL A 167 7.11 4.90 -22.01
N ILE A 168 6.95 5.35 -20.76
CA ILE A 168 5.66 5.73 -20.19
C ILE A 168 5.56 7.25 -20.15
N LYS A 169 4.52 7.80 -20.76
CA LYS A 169 4.15 9.22 -20.63
C LYS A 169 2.85 9.35 -19.86
N MET A 170 2.85 10.22 -18.85
CA MET A 170 1.68 10.50 -18.02
C MET A 170 0.99 11.77 -18.51
N ASN A 171 -0.26 11.63 -18.91
CA ASN A 171 -1.11 12.74 -19.34
C ASN A 171 -2.28 12.90 -18.36
N GLN A 172 -3.04 13.98 -18.51
CA GLN A 172 -4.25 14.17 -17.73
C GLN A 172 -5.27 13.07 -18.06
N GLY A 173 -5.63 12.28 -17.04
CA GLY A 173 -6.63 11.21 -17.14
C GLY A 173 -6.18 9.92 -17.84
N HIS A 174 -4.99 9.86 -18.44
CA HIS A 174 -4.51 8.66 -19.13
C HIS A 174 -2.98 8.53 -19.13
N LEU A 175 -2.50 7.31 -19.34
CA LEU A 175 -1.09 7.02 -19.57
C LEU A 175 -0.91 6.52 -21.00
N VAL A 176 0.21 6.87 -21.61
CA VAL A 176 0.62 6.39 -22.94
C VAL A 176 1.87 5.56 -22.77
N ILE A 177 1.85 4.36 -23.36
CA ILE A 177 3.01 3.49 -23.47
C ILE A 177 3.44 3.50 -24.92
N SER A 178 4.67 3.92 -25.18
CA SER A 178 5.29 3.93 -26.51
C SER A 178 6.49 3.01 -26.49
N THR A 179 6.62 2.14 -27.49
CA THR A 179 7.66 1.11 -27.50
C THR A 179 7.89 0.65 -28.93
N ASP A 180 9.12 0.26 -29.23
CA ASP A 180 9.40 -0.56 -30.40
C ASP A 180 9.02 -2.00 -30.09
N VAL A 181 8.78 -2.78 -31.15
CA VAL A 181 8.33 -4.16 -31.04
C VAL A 181 9.25 -5.05 -31.86
N HIS A 182 9.72 -6.14 -31.26
CA HIS A 182 10.49 -7.16 -31.93
C HIS A 182 9.63 -8.41 -32.11
N TYR A 183 9.41 -8.81 -33.36
CA TYR A 183 8.72 -10.06 -33.70
C TYR A 183 9.67 -11.25 -33.60
N LYS A 184 9.28 -12.27 -32.83
CA LYS A 184 9.97 -13.55 -32.76
C LYS A 184 9.46 -14.41 -33.91
N HIS A 185 10.27 -14.51 -34.96
CA HIS A 185 10.02 -15.49 -36.01
C HIS A 185 10.33 -16.89 -35.45
N GLU A 186 9.30 -17.73 -35.29
CA GLU A 186 9.52 -19.16 -35.09
C GLU A 186 10.04 -19.74 -36.41
N LYS A 187 11.33 -20.09 -36.47
CA LYS A 187 11.81 -20.99 -37.53
C LYS A 187 11.16 -22.34 -37.29
N GLY A 188 10.13 -22.65 -38.08
CA GLY A 188 9.62 -24.01 -38.22
C GLY A 188 10.78 -24.95 -38.53
N GLY A 189 10.89 -26.01 -37.72
CA GLY A 189 11.71 -27.15 -38.06
C GLY A 189 11.07 -27.92 -39.22
N ASP A 190 11.97 -28.41 -40.08
CA ASP A 190 11.84 -29.54 -41.00
C ASP A 190 11.36 -29.27 -42.44
N GLU A 191 12.29 -29.47 -43.38
CA GLU A 191 12.04 -30.23 -44.61
C GLU A 191 13.33 -31.01 -44.94
N ASP A 192 13.46 -32.21 -44.35
CA ASP A 192 14.28 -33.29 -44.91
C ASP A 192 13.84 -33.56 -46.36
N LEU A 193 14.62 -33.04 -47.31
CA LEU A 193 14.53 -33.37 -48.74
C LEU A 193 14.97 -34.83 -48.95
N HIS A 194 14.02 -35.76 -48.80
CA HIS A 194 14.15 -37.10 -49.36
C HIS A 194 14.29 -36.98 -50.89
N SER A 195 15.52 -37.18 -51.36
CA SER A 195 15.84 -37.37 -52.77
C SER A 195 15.17 -38.66 -53.25
N CYS A 196 14.13 -38.56 -54.07
CA CYS A 196 13.67 -39.68 -54.88
C CYS A 196 14.55 -39.78 -56.13
N SER A 197 15.19 -40.95 -56.26
CA SER A 197 15.94 -41.41 -57.43
C SER A 197 15.00 -41.99 -58.49
#